data_AF-H9VDC3-F1
#
_entry.id   AF-H9VDC3-F1
#
_cell.length_a   1.000
_cell.length_b   1.000
_cell.length_c   1.000
_cell.angle_alpha   90.00
_cell.angle_beta   90.00
_cell.angle_gamma   90.00
#
_symmetry.space_group_name_H-M   'P 1'
#
loop_
_entity.id
_entity.type
_entity.pdbx_description
1 polymer ?
#
loop_
_entity_poly.entity_id
_entity_poly.type
_entity_poly.pdbx_seq_one_letter_code
_entity_poly.pdbx_strand_id
1 'polypeptide(L)'
;VFPSPKVFDIVVEPYNATLFVNQLVENADECMVLDNEALFDIYFRTLKLTTRSFSDLKHLISTTMSGVTYCPRFPGHINSYLRKLAMNLIPFPHLHFFMVGFATLNSHGSQ
;
A
#
# COMPACT_ATOMS: atom_id res chain seq x y z
N VAL A 1 -2.52 5.93 -1.41
CA VAL A 1 -3.67 5.30 -0.72
C VAL A 1 -4.89 5.61 -1.56
N PHE A 2 -5.60 4.60 -2.01
CA PHE A 2 -6.76 4.75 -2.88
C PHE A 2 -8.04 4.93 -2.07
N PRO A 3 -8.98 5.72 -2.59
CA PRO A 3 -10.24 6.00 -1.92
C PRO A 3 -11.13 4.74 -1.89
N SER A 4 -12.02 4.65 -0.90
CA SER A 4 -13.10 3.66 -0.91
C SER A 4 -14.39 4.28 -0.38
N PRO A 5 -15.50 4.16 -1.13
CA PRO A 5 -16.80 4.72 -0.74
C PRO A 5 -17.38 4.05 0.51
N LYS A 6 -16.88 2.87 0.90
CA LYS A 6 -17.33 2.17 2.12
C LYS A 6 -16.68 2.71 3.38
N VAL A 7 -15.60 3.47 3.23
CA VAL A 7 -14.72 3.89 4.33
C VAL A 7 -14.90 5.36 4.65
N PHE A 8 -14.95 6.19 3.61
CA PHE A 8 -15.06 7.64 3.71
C PHE A 8 -16.17 8.12 2.78
N ASP A 9 -17.08 8.92 3.34
CA ASP A 9 -18.19 9.53 2.61
C ASP A 9 -17.81 10.94 2.13
N ILE A 10 -16.81 11.01 1.25
CA ILE A 10 -16.35 12.26 0.65
C ILE A 10 -16.74 12.26 -0.83
N VAL A 11 -17.75 13.06 -1.19
CA VAL A 11 -18.30 13.10 -2.54
C VAL A 11 -17.31 13.56 -3.63
N VAL A 12 -16.25 14.29 -3.25
CA VAL A 12 -15.20 14.78 -4.18
C VAL A 12 -14.01 13.83 -4.33
N GLU A 13 -13.94 12.76 -3.53
CA GLU A 13 -12.85 11.80 -3.54
C GLU A 13 -12.63 11.12 -4.91
N PRO A 14 -13.67 10.67 -5.66
CA PRO A 14 -13.45 10.06 -6.97
C PRO A 14 -12.89 11.06 -7.99
N TYR A 15 -13.32 12.32 -7.94
CA TYR A 15 -12.80 13.37 -8.83
C TYR A 15 -11.30 13.60 -8.60
N ASN A 16 -10.91 13.75 -7.33
CA ASN A 16 -9.51 13.94 -6.95
C ASN A 16 -8.66 12.71 -7.31
N ALA A 17 -9.19 11.51 -7.12
CA ALA A 17 -8.50 10.27 -7.46
C ALA A 17 -8.25 10.15 -8.97
N THR A 18 -9.25 10.40 -9.82
CA THR A 18 -9.07 10.34 -11.27
C THR A 18 -8.05 11.37 -11.77
N LEU A 19 -8.11 12.60 -11.25
CA LEU A 19 -7.16 13.66 -11.62
C LEU A 19 -5.72 13.27 -11.21
N PHE A 20 -5.55 12.74 -10.01
CA PHE A 20 -4.23 12.37 -9.50
C PHE A 20 -3.67 11.12 -10.17
N VAL A 21 -4.51 10.13 -10.47
CA VAL A 21 -4.10 8.91 -11.20
C VAL A 21 -3.57 9.27 -12.58
N ASN A 22 -4.20 10.20 -13.30
CA ASN A 22 -3.69 10.63 -14.59
C ASN A 22 -2.25 11.17 -14.50
N GLN A 23 -1.99 12.00 -13.49
CA GLN A 23 -0.63 12.51 -13.22
C GLN A 23 0.36 11.42 -12.79
N LEU A 24 -0.09 10.38 -12.07
CA LEU A 24 0.74 9.25 -11.68
C LEU A 24 1.13 8.39 -12.89
N VAL A 25 0.20 8.13 -13.81
CA VAL A 25 0.45 7.32 -15.03
C VAL A 25 1.55 7.93 -15.90
N GLU A 26 1.65 9.27 -15.92
CA GLU A 26 2.62 9.98 -16.76
C GLU A 26 3.97 10.20 -16.05
N ASN A 27 3.97 10.46 -14.74
CA ASN A 27 5.15 10.97 -14.03
C ASN A 27 5.79 10.00 -13.03
N ALA A 28 5.12 8.90 -12.67
CA ALA A 28 5.65 7.94 -11.70
C ALA A 28 6.31 6.74 -12.38
N ASP A 29 7.49 6.36 -11.88
CA ASP A 29 8.18 5.14 -12.34
C ASP A 29 7.57 3.87 -11.72
N GLU A 30 7.13 3.96 -10.46
CA GLU A 30 6.56 2.87 -9.68
C GLU A 30 5.51 3.42 -8.71
N CYS A 31 4.32 2.84 -8.68
CA CYS A 31 3.25 3.25 -7.77
C CYS A 31 2.83 2.09 -6.86
N MET A 32 3.10 2.20 -5.56
CA MET A 32 2.61 1.26 -4.55
C MET A 32 1.19 1.63 -4.13
N VAL A 33 0.22 0.82 -4.56
CA VAL A 33 -1.21 1.02 -4.30
C VAL A 33 -1.60 0.39 -2.97
N LEU A 34 -2.20 1.21 -2.10
CA LEU A 34 -2.76 0.79 -0.82
C LEU A 34 -4.25 1.11 -0.85
N ASP A 35 -5.08 0.08 -0.83
CA ASP A 35 -6.54 0.24 -0.80
C ASP A 35 -7.01 0.40 0.64
N ASN A 36 -7.75 1.49 0.90
CA ASN A 36 -8.38 1.70 2.19
C ASN A 36 -9.32 0.55 2.54
N GLU A 37 -10.15 0.07 1.62
CA GLU A 37 -11.14 -0.98 1.91
C GLU A 37 -10.48 -2.28 2.40
N ALA A 38 -9.45 -2.74 1.68
CA ALA A 38 -8.66 -3.89 2.08
C ALA A 38 -7.99 -3.69 3.45
N LEU A 39 -7.50 -2.48 3.75
CA LEU A 39 -6.94 -2.16 5.06
C LEU A 39 -8.01 -2.23 6.17
N PHE A 40 -9.26 -1.85 5.90
CA PHE A 40 -10.36 -2.04 6.86
C PHE A 40 -10.66 -3.50 7.09
N ASP A 41 -10.77 -4.29 6.01
CA ASP A 41 -11.03 -5.72 6.13
C ASP A 41 -9.94 -6.42 6.95
N ILE A 42 -8.66 -6.07 6.77
CA ILE A 42 -7.56 -6.59 7.59
C ILE A 42 -7.73 -6.22 9.06
N TYR A 43 -8.08 -4.98 9.35
CA TYR A 43 -8.24 -4.49 10.72
C TYR A 43 -9.36 -5.21 11.48
N PHE A 44 -10.51 -5.39 10.82
CA PHE A 44 -11.67 -6.04 11.42
C PHE A 44 -11.58 -7.56 11.44
N ARG A 45 -11.13 -8.19 10.34
CA ARG A 45 -11.15 -9.66 10.20
C ARG A 45 -9.91 -10.32 10.79
N THR A 46 -8.73 -9.73 10.59
CA THR A 46 -7.45 -10.33 10.98
C THR A 46 -6.99 -9.84 12.36
N LEU A 47 -7.00 -8.53 12.59
CA LEU A 47 -6.53 -7.96 13.86
C LEU A 47 -7.60 -7.96 14.96
N LYS A 48 -8.88 -8.17 14.59
CA LYS A 48 -10.04 -8.25 15.50
C LYS A 48 -10.18 -7.04 16.44
N LEU A 49 -9.72 -5.87 15.98
CA LEU A 49 -9.77 -4.64 16.77
C LEU A 49 -11.16 -4.02 16.65
N THR A 50 -11.79 -3.72 17.79
CA THR A 50 -13.17 -3.20 17.87
C THR A 50 -13.25 -1.69 17.67
N THR A 51 -12.18 -0.96 17.97
CA THR A 51 -12.09 0.49 17.80
C THR A 51 -11.02 0.83 16.76
N ARG A 52 -11.39 1.66 15.78
CA ARG A 52 -10.48 2.14 14.74
C ARG A 52 -9.59 3.24 15.31
N SER A 53 -8.30 2.99 15.45
CA SER A 53 -7.31 4.05 15.66
C SER A 53 -6.59 4.35 14.36
N PHE A 54 -6.53 5.63 13.98
CA PHE A 54 -5.68 6.07 12.86
C PHE A 54 -4.20 5.76 13.10
N SER A 55 -3.78 5.62 14.36
CA SER A 55 -2.42 5.24 14.72
C SER A 55 -2.09 3.83 14.23
N ASP A 56 -3.00 2.88 14.45
CA ASP A 56 -2.76 1.46 14.12
C ASP A 56 -2.77 1.24 12.60
N LEU A 57 -3.65 1.94 11.89
CA LEU A 57 -3.66 1.96 10.42
C LEU A 57 -2.34 2.50 9.87
N LYS A 58 -1.85 3.64 10.41
CA LYS A 58 -0.57 4.23 10.01
C LYS A 58 0.60 3.29 10.35
N HIS A 59 0.54 2.60 11.47
CA HIS A 59 1.56 1.62 11.85
C HIS A 59 1.63 0.50 10.80
N LEU A 60 0.51 -0.12 10.44
CA LEU A 60 0.46 -1.18 9.42
C LEU A 60 1.02 -0.71 8.05
N ILE A 61 0.61 0.49 7.62
CA ILE A 61 1.13 1.10 6.38
C ILE A 61 2.64 1.32 6.49
N SER A 62 3.12 1.85 7.61
CA SER A 62 4.55 2.11 7.82
C SER A 62 5.39 0.83 7.81
N THR A 63 4.92 -0.24 8.46
CA THR A 63 5.58 -1.55 8.45
C THR A 63 5.67 -2.10 7.03
N THR A 64 4.57 -2.03 6.28
CA THR A 64 4.51 -2.47 4.88
C THR A 64 5.49 -1.69 4.00
N MET A 65 5.49 -0.36 4.10
CA MET A 65 6.42 0.50 3.35
C MET A 65 7.88 0.31 3.77
N SER A 66 8.13 -0.03 5.04
CA SER A 66 9.46 -0.37 5.52
C SER A 66 9.98 -1.67 4.87
N GLY A 67 9.10 -2.63 4.59
CA GLY A 67 9.43 -3.86 3.86
C GLY A 67 9.82 -3.57 2.41
N VAL A 68 9.05 -2.72 1.71
CA VAL A 68 9.36 -2.29 0.33
C VAL A 68 10.70 -1.56 0.26
N THR A 69 10.99 -0.70 1.24
CA THR A 69 12.24 0.07 1.31
C THR A 69 13.36 -0.65 2.07
N TYR A 70 13.22 -1.94 2.38
CA TYR A 70 14.25 -2.71 3.06
C TYR A 70 15.51 -2.87 2.19
N CYS A 71 15.32 -3.26 0.92
CA CYS A 71 16.38 -3.54 -0.05
C CYS A 71 17.41 -2.42 -0.24
N PRO A 72 17.05 -1.12 -0.36
CA PRO A 72 18.05 -0.05 -0.45
C PRO A 72 18.73 0.28 0.88
N ARG A 73 18.15 -0.08 2.03
CA ARG A 73 18.67 0.29 3.37
C ARG A 73 19.62 -0.74 3.94
N PHE A 74 19.45 -2.01 3.58
CA PHE A 74 20.25 -3.12 4.10
C PHE A 74 20.77 -3.99 2.96
N PRO A 75 22.02 -4.52 3.07
CA PRO A 75 22.56 -5.41 2.06
C PRO A 75 21.75 -6.71 1.98
N GLY A 76 21.32 -7.09 0.77
CA GLY A 76 20.54 -8.30 0.51
C GLY A 76 20.69 -8.79 -0.93
N HIS A 77 20.48 -10.08 -1.17
CA HIS A 77 20.83 -10.75 -2.44
C HIS A 77 19.77 -10.67 -3.56
N ILE A 78 18.49 -10.47 -3.24
CA ILE A 78 17.37 -10.48 -4.22
C ILE A 78 16.70 -9.10 -4.27
N ASN A 79 16.51 -8.56 -5.48
CA ASN A 79 15.88 -7.25 -5.75
C ASN A 79 16.44 -6.09 -4.91
N SER A 80 17.76 -6.03 -4.75
CA SER A 80 18.48 -5.06 -3.90
C SER A 80 18.27 -3.57 -4.26
N TYR A 81 17.58 -3.27 -5.37
CA TYR A 81 17.29 -1.91 -5.81
C TYR A 81 15.86 -1.80 -6.31
N LEU A 82 15.17 -0.70 -5.98
CA LEU A 82 13.83 -0.39 -6.50
C LEU A 82 13.80 -0.49 -8.03
N ARG A 83 14.79 0.09 -8.71
CA ARG A 83 14.95 -0.02 -10.17
C ARG A 83 14.93 -1.46 -10.72
N LYS A 84 15.46 -2.44 -9.97
CA LYS A 84 15.44 -3.85 -10.38
C LYS A 84 14.04 -4.46 -10.21
N LEU A 85 13.28 -3.99 -9.23
CA LEU A 85 11.87 -4.34 -9.06
C LEU A 85 11.03 -3.79 -10.24
N ALA A 86 11.20 -2.52 -10.63
CA ALA A 86 10.62 -1.98 -11.87
C ALA A 86 10.96 -2.82 -13.10
N MET A 87 12.24 -3.07 -13.35
CA MET A 87 12.67 -3.81 -14.55
C MET A 87 12.11 -5.24 -14.63
N ASN A 88 11.88 -5.88 -13.48
CA ASN A 88 11.38 -7.26 -13.44
C ASN A 88 9.85 -7.35 -13.52
N LEU A 89 9.12 -6.36 -12.99
CA LEU A 89 7.67 -6.44 -12.80
C LEU A 89 6.87 -5.49 -13.69
N ILE A 90 7.50 -4.52 -14.36
CA ILE A 90 6.85 -3.57 -15.26
C ILE A 90 7.18 -3.93 -16.71
N PRO A 91 6.31 -4.71 -17.39
CA PRO A 91 6.49 -5.03 -18.80
C PRO A 91 6.18 -3.84 -19.72
N PHE A 92 5.36 -2.88 -19.27
CA PHE A 92 4.94 -1.71 -20.05
C PHE A 92 4.93 -0.43 -19.20
N PRO A 93 5.38 0.72 -19.73
CA PRO A 93 5.55 1.96 -18.95
C PRO A 93 4.30 2.47 -18.22
N HIS A 94 3.10 2.25 -18.77
CA HIS A 94 1.84 2.70 -18.14
C HIS A 94 1.25 1.68 -17.13
N LEU A 95 1.85 0.49 -17.01
CA LEU A 95 1.40 -0.58 -16.10
C LEU A 95 2.35 -0.74 -14.92
N HIS A 96 2.57 0.36 -14.19
CA HIS A 96 3.52 0.44 -13.07
C HIS A 96 2.85 0.48 -11.68
N PHE A 97 1.59 0.05 -11.58
CA PHE A 97 0.85 0.00 -10.33
C PHE A 97 1.00 -1.35 -9.64
N PHE A 98 1.58 -1.35 -8.44
CA PHE A 98 1.78 -2.53 -7.64
C PHE A 98 0.75 -2.64 -6.52
N MET A 99 0.16 -3.82 -6.37
CA MET A 99 -0.58 -4.17 -5.17
C MET A 99 0.38 -4.72 -4.12
N VAL A 100 0.43 -4.09 -2.95
CA VAL A 100 1.33 -4.50 -1.86
C VAL A 100 0.59 -5.35 -0.85
N GLY A 101 1.19 -6.48 -0.45
CA GLY A 101 0.69 -7.35 0.61
C GLY A 101 1.74 -7.50 1.71
N PHE A 102 1.26 -7.67 2.94
CA PHE A 102 2.10 -7.97 4.09
C PHE A 102 1.58 -9.24 4.77
N ALA A 103 2.48 -10.18 5.04
CA ALA A 103 2.16 -11.45 5.68
C ALA A 103 2.80 -11.51 7.08
N THR A 104 2.15 -12.23 7.99
CA THR A 104 2.32 -12.20 9.46
C THR A 104 1.67 -10.97 10.12
N LEU A 105 0.34 -11.01 10.22
CA LEU A 105 -0.44 -10.01 10.93
C LEU A 105 -0.85 -10.60 12.28
N ASN A 106 -0.09 -10.30 13.32
CA ASN A 106 -0.35 -10.81 14.66
C ASN A 106 -1.29 -9.86 15.40
N SER A 107 -2.42 -10.37 15.87
CA SER A 107 -3.28 -9.63 16.80
C SER A 107 -2.58 -9.53 18.16
N HIS A 108 -2.81 -8.44 18.91
CA HIS A 108 -2.24 -8.27 20.25
C HIS A 108 -2.60 -9.38 21.27
N GLY A 109 -3.55 -10.27 20.94
CA GLY A 109 -3.93 -11.44 21.75
C GLY A 109 -3.38 -12.79 21.28
N SER A 110 -2.42 -12.83 20.34
CA SER A 110 -1.84 -14.08 19.82
C SER A 110 -0.38 -14.34 20.25
N GLN A 111 0.04 -13.79 21.40
CA GLN A 111 1.28 -14.15 22.09
C GLN A 111 0.97 -14.96 23.35
#